data_AF-A0AA41SL81-F1
#
_entry.id   AF-A0AA41SL81-F1
#
_cell.length_a   1.000
_cell.length_b   1.000
_cell.length_c   1.000
_cell.angle_alpha   90.00
_cell.angle_beta   90.00
_cell.angle_gamma   90.00
#
_symmetry.space_group_name_H-M   'P 1'
#
loop_
_entity.id
_entity.type
_entity.pdbx_description
1 polymer ?
#
loop_
_entity_poly.entity_id
_entity_poly.type
_entity_poly.pdbx_seq_one_letter_code
_entity_poly.pdbx_strand_id
1 'polypeptide(L)'
;MSSQSRSFSMLHLALLFLICLDIVAAYDCYPRKVAYTINVSNLPGAAINYTTVQAAINSIHEGNNQWIRVLVQPGVHMEQVVVDKPCILLEGHSLSDTIIVFDSHQQLNTSQTFYVKKAAKNFIAKSISFKDTIWDLSGHHYFFECHIEGQVDFICGNGQSIYQNCIINVLGNGYITAQKREAEEETTGFVFNKGLVIGQGSTYLGRAWGSHSCAIFHSTSFNTFIVPQGWSAWFIGQKIAFFQSQTFFFFFFYLTPKNMTIQELQSFTQLSYIDSESPRGWLSRQPID
;
A
#
# COMPACT_ATOMS: atom_id res chain seq x y z
N MET A 1 -3.89 -49.85 50.75
CA MET A 1 -4.73 -48.93 49.96
C MET A 1 -4.09 -47.55 50.01
N SER A 2 -3.26 -47.22 49.03
CA SER A 2 -2.54 -45.94 48.95
C SER A 2 -3.01 -45.20 47.70
N SER A 3 -3.48 -43.99 47.94
CA SER A 3 -3.95 -43.04 46.93
C SER A 3 -2.73 -42.34 46.32
N GLN A 4 -2.45 -42.58 45.04
CA GLN A 4 -1.67 -41.66 44.21
C GLN A 4 -2.61 -41.07 43.17
N SER A 5 -3.01 -39.82 43.37
CA SER A 5 -3.78 -39.06 42.40
C SER A 5 -2.87 -38.67 41.23
N ARG A 6 -3.36 -38.91 40.02
CA ARG A 6 -2.72 -38.50 38.77
C ARG A 6 -2.82 -36.97 38.65
N SER A 7 -1.79 -36.25 39.09
CA SER A 7 -1.56 -34.85 38.72
C SER A 7 -0.85 -34.79 37.37
N PHE A 8 -1.58 -35.06 36.29
CA PHE A 8 -1.13 -34.78 34.93
C PHE A 8 -2.32 -34.20 34.16
N SER A 9 -2.07 -33.11 33.43
CA SER A 9 -2.99 -32.48 32.46
C SER A 9 -4.06 -31.51 32.98
N MET A 10 -3.65 -30.44 33.66
CA MET A 10 -4.40 -29.15 33.63
C MET A 10 -3.48 -27.98 33.28
N LEU A 11 -2.18 -28.04 33.63
CA LEU A 11 -1.23 -26.95 33.36
C LEU A 11 -0.85 -26.79 31.88
N HIS A 12 -0.81 -27.87 31.10
CA HIS A 12 -0.52 -27.81 29.66
C HIS A 12 -1.72 -27.40 28.81
N LEU A 13 -2.94 -27.61 29.30
CA LEU A 13 -4.16 -27.17 28.62
C LEU A 13 -4.42 -25.67 28.85
N ALA A 14 -4.02 -25.14 30.02
CA ALA A 14 -4.05 -23.71 30.33
C ALA A 14 -2.97 -22.92 29.57
N LEU A 15 -1.81 -23.51 29.28
CA LEU A 15 -0.75 -22.87 28.49
C LEU A 15 -1.09 -22.78 27.00
N LEU A 16 -1.91 -23.71 26.47
CA LEU A 16 -2.44 -23.66 25.11
C LEU A 16 -3.59 -22.65 24.94
N PHE A 17 -4.24 -22.22 26.03
CA PHE A 17 -5.27 -21.18 26.01
C PHE A 17 -4.72 -19.75 26.10
N LEU A 18 -3.45 -19.58 26.47
CA LEU A 18 -2.77 -18.28 26.60
C LEU A 18 -2.02 -17.84 25.33
N ILE A 19 -2.05 -18.62 24.25
CA ILE A 19 -1.42 -18.27 22.95
C ILE A 19 -2.44 -17.71 21.95
N CYS A 20 -3.72 -17.56 22.33
CA CYS A 20 -4.78 -17.11 21.40
C CYS A 20 -5.53 -15.86 21.90
N LEU A 21 -4.80 -14.79 22.17
CA LEU A 21 -5.42 -13.48 22.43
C LEU A 21 -4.59 -12.28 21.97
N ASP A 22 -3.80 -12.45 20.90
CA ASP A 22 -3.64 -11.38 19.93
C ASP A 22 -4.55 -11.67 18.74
N ILE A 23 -5.86 -11.81 19.02
CA ILE A 23 -6.83 -11.45 18.00
C ILE A 23 -6.59 -9.96 17.80
N VAL A 24 -5.81 -9.59 16.79
CA VAL A 24 -5.79 -8.22 16.30
C VAL A 24 -7.24 -7.94 15.98
N ALA A 25 -7.93 -7.23 16.89
CA ALA A 25 -9.28 -6.81 16.64
C ALA A 25 -9.22 -6.02 15.33
N ALA A 26 -9.94 -6.51 14.33
CA ALA A 26 -10.10 -5.82 13.06
C ALA A 26 -10.48 -4.38 13.39
N TYR A 27 -9.69 -3.42 12.91
CA TYR A 27 -9.97 -2.03 13.17
C TYR A 27 -11.15 -1.62 12.29
N ASP A 28 -12.35 -1.64 12.86
CA ASP A 28 -13.59 -1.38 12.11
C ASP A 28 -13.81 0.12 11.97
N CYS A 29 -13.64 0.63 10.74
CA CYS A 29 -13.97 2.00 10.40
C CYS A 29 -15.49 2.16 10.31
N TYR A 30 -16.13 2.63 11.38
CA TYR A 30 -17.58 2.78 11.50
C TYR A 30 -17.99 4.23 11.85
N PRO A 31 -19.03 4.79 11.21
CA PRO A 31 -19.82 4.20 10.13
C PRO A 31 -19.04 4.14 8.81
N ARG A 32 -19.43 3.22 7.91
CA ARG A 32 -18.88 3.10 6.55
C ARG A 32 -19.41 4.20 5.62
N LYS A 33 -19.09 5.45 5.96
CA LYS A 33 -19.35 6.68 5.20
C LYS A 33 -18.42 7.76 5.76
N VAL A 34 -18.09 8.78 4.98
CA VAL A 34 -17.36 9.95 5.50
C VAL A 34 -18.15 10.53 6.68
N ALA A 35 -17.51 10.57 7.84
CA ALA A 35 -18.05 11.23 9.02
C ALA A 35 -17.73 12.72 9.00
N TYR A 36 -16.56 13.09 8.51
CA TYR A 36 -16.08 14.47 8.46
C TYR A 36 -15.14 14.71 7.29
N THR A 37 -15.21 15.90 6.70
CA THR A 37 -14.31 16.35 5.63
C THR A 37 -13.44 17.50 6.12
N ILE A 38 -12.13 17.36 5.98
CA ILE A 38 -11.11 18.38 6.21
C ILE A 38 -10.67 18.92 4.83
N ASN A 39 -10.91 20.19 4.56
CA ASN A 39 -10.47 20.86 3.35
C ASN A 39 -9.05 21.41 3.52
N VAL A 40 -8.15 21.06 2.59
CA VAL A 40 -6.75 21.48 2.58
C VAL A 40 -6.46 22.27 1.31
N SER A 41 -5.81 23.43 1.44
CA SER A 41 -5.39 24.25 0.30
C SER A 41 -4.17 25.08 0.66
N ASN A 42 -3.17 25.10 -0.22
CA ASN A 42 -2.00 25.97 -0.11
C ASN A 42 -2.28 27.43 -0.56
N LEU A 43 -3.48 27.69 -1.09
CA LEU A 43 -4.01 29.03 -1.41
C LEU A 43 -4.99 29.50 -0.33
N PRO A 44 -5.06 30.81 -0.02
CA PRO A 44 -6.02 31.34 0.95
C PRO A 44 -7.47 31.28 0.45
N GLY A 45 -8.43 31.10 1.37
CA GLY A 45 -9.85 30.96 1.03
C GLY A 45 -10.74 30.72 2.27
N ALA A 46 -12.01 31.12 2.18
CA ALA A 46 -12.94 31.17 3.31
C ALA A 46 -13.41 29.79 3.83
N ALA A 47 -13.17 28.70 3.09
CA ALA A 47 -13.67 27.36 3.38
C ALA A 47 -12.56 26.32 3.66
N ILE A 48 -11.36 26.78 4.01
CA ILE A 48 -10.18 25.94 4.22
C ILE A 48 -10.02 25.66 5.72
N ASN A 49 -9.73 24.41 6.06
CA ASN A 49 -9.42 24.01 7.44
C ASN A 49 -7.92 24.09 7.72
N TYR A 50 -7.08 23.65 6.79
CA TYR A 50 -5.62 23.66 6.92
C TYR A 50 -4.91 24.07 5.63
N THR A 51 -3.73 24.66 5.78
CA THR A 51 -2.88 25.07 4.65
C THR A 51 -1.94 23.97 4.14
N THR A 52 -1.81 22.88 4.90
CA THR A 52 -0.94 21.73 4.59
C THR A 52 -1.67 20.42 4.85
N VAL A 53 -1.32 19.39 4.09
CA VAL A 53 -1.86 18.02 4.21
C VAL A 53 -1.43 17.41 5.53
N GLN A 54 -0.18 17.62 5.96
CA GLN A 54 0.31 17.11 7.24
C GLN A 54 -0.44 17.71 8.43
N ALA A 55 -0.75 19.01 8.42
CA ALA A 55 -1.52 19.62 9.51
C ALA A 55 -2.94 19.05 9.59
N ALA A 56 -3.57 18.76 8.44
CA ALA A 56 -4.86 18.09 8.40
C ALA A 56 -4.80 16.69 9.02
N ILE A 57 -3.81 15.87 8.66
CA ILE A 57 -3.62 14.53 9.23
C ILE A 57 -3.34 14.62 10.74
N ASN A 58 -2.50 15.56 11.17
CA ASN A 58 -2.19 15.78 12.60
C ASN A 58 -3.41 16.14 13.43
N SER A 59 -4.44 16.74 12.82
CA SER A 59 -5.67 17.12 13.53
C SER A 59 -6.61 15.95 13.80
N ILE A 60 -6.40 14.81 13.13
CA ILE A 60 -7.21 13.60 13.33
C ILE A 60 -6.77 12.95 14.65
N HIS A 61 -7.73 12.44 15.43
CA HIS A 61 -7.43 11.81 16.72
C HIS A 61 -6.67 10.48 16.55
N GLU A 62 -5.72 10.18 17.44
CA GLU A 62 -4.87 8.96 17.41
C GLU A 62 -5.67 7.64 17.41
N GLY A 63 -6.89 7.65 17.94
CA GLY A 63 -7.81 6.51 17.95
C GLY A 63 -8.95 6.60 16.96
N ASN A 64 -8.80 7.33 15.84
CA ASN A 64 -9.87 7.58 14.88
C ASN A 64 -10.45 6.31 14.24
N ASN A 65 -11.69 5.96 14.57
CA ASN A 65 -12.40 4.83 13.99
C ASN A 65 -13.48 5.23 12.98
N GLN A 66 -13.48 6.48 12.52
CA GLN A 66 -14.46 6.99 11.55
C GLN A 66 -13.75 7.40 10.26
N TRP A 67 -14.40 7.26 9.11
CA TRP A 67 -13.81 7.74 7.86
C TRP A 67 -13.72 9.27 7.87
N ILE A 68 -12.49 9.77 7.91
CA ILE A 68 -12.18 11.19 7.75
C ILE A 68 -11.66 11.41 6.33
N ARG A 69 -12.33 12.28 5.59
CA ARG A 69 -11.92 12.69 4.25
C ARG A 69 -11.02 13.91 4.36
N VAL A 70 -9.76 13.78 3.98
CA VAL A 70 -8.84 14.90 3.76
C VAL A 70 -8.94 15.26 2.27
N LEU A 71 -9.70 16.32 1.97
CA LEU A 71 -9.90 16.80 0.61
C LEU A 71 -8.85 17.85 0.27
N VAL A 72 -7.92 17.49 -0.61
CA VAL A 72 -6.80 18.34 -1.03
C VAL A 72 -7.19 19.08 -2.30
N GLN A 73 -7.21 20.41 -2.22
CA GLN A 73 -7.53 21.29 -3.34
C GLN A 73 -6.38 21.33 -4.36
N PRO A 74 -6.66 21.75 -5.61
CA PRO A 74 -5.65 21.95 -6.65
C PRO A 74 -4.47 22.79 -6.15
N GLY A 75 -3.26 22.29 -6.39
CA GLY A 75 -2.01 22.92 -6.01
C GLY A 75 -0.84 21.93 -5.98
N VAL A 76 0.37 22.48 -5.99
CA VAL A 76 1.59 21.73 -5.63
C VAL A 76 1.82 21.90 -4.14
N HIS A 77 1.64 20.82 -3.40
CA HIS A 77 1.81 20.74 -1.95
C HIS A 77 3.22 20.22 -1.67
N MET A 78 4.14 21.16 -1.42
CA MET A 78 5.55 20.89 -1.15
C MET A 78 5.75 20.55 0.33
N GLU A 79 5.52 19.30 0.71
CA GLU A 79 5.62 18.84 2.08
C GLU A 79 5.83 17.33 2.15
N GLN A 80 6.45 16.89 3.25
CA GLN A 80 6.45 15.48 3.61
C GLN A 80 5.13 15.16 4.32
N VAL A 81 4.47 14.09 3.87
CA VAL A 81 3.20 13.63 4.44
C VAL A 81 3.35 12.26 5.08
N VAL A 82 2.99 12.19 6.35
CA VAL A 82 3.05 11.01 7.21
C VAL A 82 1.64 10.70 7.68
N VAL A 83 1.10 9.58 7.22
CA VAL A 83 -0.17 9.03 7.68
C VAL A 83 0.12 8.02 8.79
N ASP A 84 -0.37 8.30 9.99
CA ASP A 84 -0.17 7.44 11.16
C ASP A 84 -1.42 7.17 11.98
N LYS A 85 -2.58 7.43 11.38
CA LYS A 85 -3.89 7.24 11.98
C LYS A 85 -4.78 6.45 11.03
N PRO A 86 -5.66 5.59 11.54
CA PRO A 86 -6.50 4.74 10.70
C PRO A 86 -7.70 5.50 10.11
N CYS A 87 -8.38 4.85 9.15
CA CYS A 87 -9.65 5.31 8.55
C CYS A 87 -9.57 6.69 7.87
N ILE A 88 -8.52 6.91 7.07
CA ILE A 88 -8.31 8.17 6.35
C ILE A 88 -8.53 7.94 4.85
N LEU A 89 -9.37 8.78 4.26
CA LEU A 89 -9.48 8.97 2.81
C LEU A 89 -8.76 10.27 2.46
N LEU A 90 -7.60 10.18 1.82
CA LEU A 90 -6.91 11.31 1.20
C LEU A 90 -7.37 11.43 -0.25
N GLU A 91 -8.12 12.48 -0.57
CA GLU A 91 -8.72 12.68 -1.89
C GLU A 91 -8.23 13.98 -2.51
N GLY A 92 -7.61 13.90 -3.69
CA GLY A 92 -7.27 15.06 -4.51
C GLY A 92 -8.40 15.47 -5.45
N HIS A 93 -8.27 16.64 -6.08
CA HIS A 93 -9.23 17.09 -7.08
C HIS A 93 -9.02 16.38 -8.42
N SER A 94 -7.79 16.34 -8.92
CA SER A 94 -7.41 15.54 -10.08
C SER A 94 -5.91 15.20 -10.09
N LEU A 95 -5.55 14.23 -10.94
CA LEU A 95 -4.16 13.84 -11.18
C LEU A 95 -3.30 15.00 -11.71
N SER A 96 -3.86 15.88 -12.54
CA SER A 96 -3.09 16.95 -13.21
C SER A 96 -2.87 18.19 -12.35
N ASP A 97 -3.65 18.37 -11.28
CA ASP A 97 -3.67 19.63 -10.52
C ASP A 97 -3.40 19.46 -9.03
N THR A 98 -3.47 18.26 -8.47
CA THR A 98 -3.26 18.02 -7.04
C THR A 98 -2.04 17.13 -6.85
N ILE A 99 -0.90 17.75 -6.52
CA ILE A 99 0.41 17.09 -6.48
C ILE A 99 1.02 17.24 -5.08
N ILE A 100 1.38 16.13 -4.44
CA ILE A 100 2.22 16.11 -3.24
C ILE A 100 3.64 15.75 -3.65
N VAL A 101 4.60 16.59 -3.25
CA VAL A 101 6.04 16.43 -3.58
C VAL A 101 6.88 16.89 -2.39
N PHE A 102 8.03 16.24 -2.17
CA PHE A 102 8.96 16.66 -1.12
C PHE A 102 10.39 16.66 -1.68
N ASP A 103 10.90 17.86 -1.97
CA ASP A 103 12.24 18.06 -2.50
C ASP A 103 13.30 17.85 -1.42
N SER A 104 13.67 16.59 -1.18
CA SER A 104 14.84 16.26 -0.39
C SER A 104 15.71 15.26 -1.13
N HIS A 105 16.84 15.75 -1.64
CA HIS A 105 17.87 14.93 -2.29
C HIS A 105 18.68 14.08 -1.29
N GLN A 106 18.04 13.35 -0.37
CA GLN A 106 18.70 12.56 0.70
C GLN A 106 18.22 11.09 0.74
N GLN A 107 18.69 10.32 1.73
CA GLN A 107 18.51 8.86 1.86
C GLN A 107 17.04 8.43 2.04
N LEU A 108 16.75 7.15 1.71
CA LEU A 108 15.44 6.46 1.87
C LEU A 108 14.91 6.37 3.32
N ASN A 109 15.37 7.16 4.28
CA ASN A 109 14.79 7.26 5.63
C ASN A 109 14.44 8.71 6.02
N THR A 110 14.82 9.68 5.18
CA THR A 110 14.57 11.11 5.38
C THR A 110 13.92 11.78 4.16
N SER A 111 13.75 11.03 3.06
CA SER A 111 13.37 11.59 1.75
C SER A 111 12.10 11.02 1.13
N GLN A 112 11.26 10.38 1.95
CA GLN A 112 9.91 10.05 1.51
C GLN A 112 9.08 11.30 1.40
N THR A 113 8.43 11.47 0.25
CA THR A 113 7.31 12.39 0.11
C THR A 113 6.10 11.91 0.89
N PHE A 114 5.83 10.60 0.83
CA PHE A 114 4.63 10.02 1.43
C PHE A 114 4.99 8.78 2.26
N TYR A 115 4.59 8.76 3.52
CA TYR A 115 4.88 7.67 4.45
C TYR A 115 3.60 7.19 5.14
N VAL A 116 3.22 5.94 4.90
CA VAL A 116 2.07 5.30 5.55
C VAL A 116 2.59 4.38 6.64
N LYS A 117 2.44 4.77 7.91
CA LYS A 117 2.92 4.00 9.07
C LYS A 117 2.03 2.79 9.33
N LYS A 118 2.56 1.84 10.11
CA LYS A 118 1.83 0.67 10.64
C LYS A 118 0.50 1.01 11.34
N ALA A 119 0.40 2.19 11.94
CA ALA A 119 -0.80 2.64 12.63
C ALA A 119 -1.93 3.09 11.67
N ALA A 120 -1.61 3.39 10.41
CA ALA A 120 -2.56 3.85 9.39
C ALA A 120 -3.38 2.71 8.77
N LYS A 121 -4.09 1.95 9.61
CA LYS A 121 -4.96 0.87 9.14
C LYS A 121 -6.10 1.42 8.28
N ASN A 122 -6.40 0.76 7.17
CA ASN A 122 -7.48 1.14 6.24
C ASN A 122 -7.29 2.59 5.73
N PHE A 123 -6.28 2.78 4.90
CA PHE A 123 -5.98 4.06 4.27
C PHE A 123 -6.37 4.04 2.80
N ILE A 124 -6.93 5.14 2.30
CA ILE A 124 -7.25 5.33 0.89
C ILE A 124 -6.58 6.61 0.39
N ALA A 125 -5.89 6.53 -0.75
CA ALA A 125 -5.54 7.67 -1.57
C ALA A 125 -6.36 7.62 -2.86
N LYS A 126 -6.99 8.73 -3.24
CA LYS A 126 -7.84 8.83 -4.45
C LYS A 126 -7.55 10.10 -5.24
N SER A 127 -7.47 9.97 -6.57
CA SER A 127 -7.45 11.11 -7.51
C SER A 127 -6.36 12.16 -7.21
N ILE A 128 -5.19 11.70 -6.77
CA ILE A 128 -4.07 12.54 -6.32
C ILE A 128 -2.74 12.06 -6.90
N SER A 129 -1.81 13.00 -7.09
CA SER A 129 -0.46 12.73 -7.59
C SER A 129 0.58 12.77 -6.48
N PHE A 130 1.48 11.79 -6.47
CA PHE A 130 2.65 11.72 -5.60
C PHE A 130 3.92 11.73 -6.45
N LYS A 131 4.89 12.57 -6.07
CA LYS A 131 6.24 12.55 -6.65
C LYS A 131 7.25 12.04 -5.63
N ASP A 132 8.30 11.42 -6.14
CA ASP A 132 9.36 10.75 -5.39
C ASP A 132 8.89 9.48 -4.69
N THR A 133 9.25 9.27 -3.42
CA THR A 133 9.09 7.98 -2.76
C THR A 133 7.83 7.91 -1.91
N ILE A 134 7.03 6.87 -2.15
CA ILE A 134 6.01 6.34 -1.25
C ILE A 134 6.59 5.20 -0.44
N TRP A 135 6.65 5.37 0.88
CA TRP A 135 6.96 4.30 1.82
C TRP A 135 5.67 3.78 2.45
N ASP A 136 5.14 2.73 1.86
CA ASP A 136 3.97 1.99 2.31
C ASP A 136 4.39 0.89 3.30
N LEU A 137 4.47 1.23 4.59
CA LEU A 137 5.15 0.40 5.57
C LEU A 137 4.44 -0.91 5.88
N SER A 138 3.18 -0.84 6.29
CA SER A 138 2.38 -1.97 6.79
C SER A 138 0.95 -1.50 7.02
N GLY A 139 -0.02 -2.36 6.73
CA GLY A 139 -1.45 -2.05 6.82
C GLY A 139 -2.18 -2.41 5.53
N HIS A 140 -3.48 -2.12 5.49
CA HIS A 140 -4.35 -2.37 4.34
C HIS A 140 -4.63 -1.05 3.64
N HIS A 141 -4.08 -0.88 2.42
CA HIS A 141 -4.13 0.40 1.74
C HIS A 141 -4.68 0.29 0.32
N TYR A 142 -5.42 1.31 -0.09
CA TYR A 142 -5.98 1.41 -1.42
C TYR A 142 -5.58 2.71 -2.09
N PHE A 143 -4.77 2.62 -3.13
CA PHE A 143 -4.43 3.74 -4.01
C PHE A 143 -5.29 3.59 -5.26
N PHE A 144 -6.23 4.51 -5.46
CA PHE A 144 -7.21 4.44 -6.54
C PHE A 144 -7.11 5.67 -7.42
N GLU A 145 -6.92 5.47 -8.73
CA GLU A 145 -6.80 6.58 -9.69
C GLU A 145 -5.76 7.61 -9.24
N CYS A 146 -4.57 7.13 -8.83
CA CYS A 146 -3.45 7.97 -8.44
C CYS A 146 -2.39 8.02 -9.54
N HIS A 147 -1.59 9.09 -9.56
CA HIS A 147 -0.39 9.17 -10.40
C HIS A 147 0.84 9.19 -9.49
N ILE A 148 1.73 8.21 -9.65
CA ILE A 148 2.90 8.03 -8.79
C ILE A 148 4.14 8.11 -9.67
N GLU A 149 5.03 9.05 -9.37
CA GLU A 149 6.22 9.32 -10.16
C GLU A 149 7.50 9.17 -9.34
N GLY A 150 8.48 8.43 -9.84
CA GLY A 150 9.76 8.25 -9.16
C GLY A 150 10.79 7.48 -9.98
N GLN A 151 11.90 7.07 -9.33
CA GLN A 151 13.02 6.43 -10.02
C GLN A 151 13.50 5.12 -9.37
N VAL A 152 13.97 5.17 -8.13
CA VAL A 152 14.56 4.01 -7.44
C VAL A 152 13.73 3.69 -6.20
N ASP A 153 13.19 2.48 -6.14
CA ASP A 153 12.40 1.95 -5.01
C ASP A 153 11.27 2.88 -4.56
N PHE A 154 10.69 3.60 -5.52
CA PHE A 154 9.81 4.72 -5.20
C PHE A 154 8.43 4.27 -4.70
N ILE A 155 8.13 2.97 -4.74
CA ILE A 155 7.05 2.31 -4.00
C ILE A 155 7.66 1.18 -3.17
N CYS A 156 7.83 1.39 -1.85
CA CYS A 156 8.55 0.45 -0.99
C CYS A 156 7.84 0.17 0.34
N GLY A 157 8.16 -0.96 0.97
CA GLY A 157 7.65 -1.34 2.29
C GLY A 157 6.95 -2.71 2.31
N ASN A 158 6.10 -2.95 3.30
CA ASN A 158 5.44 -4.23 3.56
C ASN A 158 3.90 -4.08 3.70
N GLY A 159 3.31 -3.07 3.06
CA GLY A 159 1.86 -2.94 2.96
C GLY A 159 1.19 -4.13 2.27
N GLN A 160 -0.08 -4.36 2.62
CA GLN A 160 -1.01 -5.17 1.85
C GLN A 160 -1.89 -4.19 1.06
N SER A 161 -1.48 -3.93 -0.18
CA SER A 161 -1.92 -2.74 -0.89
C SER A 161 -2.34 -3.02 -2.32
N ILE A 162 -3.43 -2.38 -2.75
CA ILE A 162 -3.86 -2.35 -4.15
C ILE A 162 -3.65 -0.94 -4.71
N TYR A 163 -2.94 -0.87 -5.84
CA TYR A 163 -2.79 0.30 -6.70
C TYR A 163 -3.65 0.09 -7.94
N GLN A 164 -4.91 0.55 -7.89
CA GLN A 164 -5.90 0.32 -8.94
C GLN A 164 -6.07 1.55 -9.83
N ASN A 165 -6.13 1.34 -11.15
CA ASN A 165 -6.26 2.40 -12.15
C ASN A 165 -5.20 3.50 -11.99
N CYS A 166 -4.03 3.16 -11.44
CA CYS A 166 -2.96 4.13 -11.21
C CYS A 166 -2.09 4.29 -12.45
N ILE A 167 -1.57 5.50 -12.65
CA ILE A 167 -0.49 5.78 -13.59
C ILE A 167 0.83 5.77 -12.80
N ILE A 168 1.77 4.93 -13.20
CA ILE A 168 3.10 4.84 -12.61
C ILE A 168 4.09 5.42 -13.61
N ASN A 169 4.70 6.57 -13.28
CA ASN A 169 5.64 7.27 -14.15
C ASN A 169 7.09 7.10 -13.69
N VAL A 170 7.90 6.46 -14.52
CA VAL A 170 9.32 6.16 -14.22
C VAL A 170 10.22 7.24 -14.81
N LEU A 171 11.00 7.90 -13.95
CA LEU A 171 11.83 9.04 -14.34
C LEU A 171 13.18 8.67 -14.96
N GLY A 172 13.66 7.44 -14.75
CA GLY A 172 14.95 6.97 -15.27
C GLY A 172 15.27 5.56 -14.79
N ASN A 173 16.54 5.16 -14.91
CA ASN A 173 17.00 3.82 -14.52
C ASN A 173 16.76 3.54 -13.04
N GLY A 174 16.16 2.38 -12.73
CA GLY A 174 15.92 1.98 -11.34
C GLY A 174 14.94 0.82 -11.19
N TYR A 175 14.11 0.93 -10.15
CA TYR A 175 13.16 -0.09 -9.71
C TYR A 175 11.87 0.59 -9.30
N ILE A 176 10.73 0.11 -9.81
CA ILE A 176 9.43 0.65 -9.40
C ILE A 176 9.15 0.28 -7.95
N THR A 177 9.31 -1.00 -7.62
CA THR A 177 8.95 -1.53 -6.30
C THR A 177 10.12 -2.11 -5.51
N ALA A 178 10.05 -1.97 -4.18
CA ALA A 178 10.89 -2.70 -3.24
C ALA A 178 10.04 -3.24 -2.09
N GLN A 179 9.42 -4.41 -2.31
CA GLN A 179 8.49 -5.00 -1.35
C GLN A 179 9.23 -5.88 -0.33
N LYS A 180 8.81 -5.80 0.94
CA LYS A 180 9.55 -6.31 2.09
C LYS A 180 8.85 -7.43 2.87
N ARG A 181 8.08 -8.28 2.19
CA ARG A 181 7.54 -9.48 2.85
C ARG A 181 8.67 -10.42 3.25
N GLU A 182 8.67 -10.87 4.50
CA GLU A 182 9.75 -11.69 5.06
C GLU A 182 9.37 -13.15 5.28
N ALA A 183 8.08 -13.49 5.34
CA ALA A 183 7.61 -14.85 5.57
C ALA A 183 6.53 -15.30 4.56
N GLU A 184 6.37 -16.62 4.37
CA GLU A 184 5.37 -17.19 3.46
C GLU A 184 3.95 -17.07 4.03
N GLU A 185 3.83 -17.03 5.36
CA GLU A 185 2.58 -16.85 6.10
C GLU A 185 2.07 -15.41 6.07
N GLU A 186 2.91 -14.43 5.71
CA GLU A 186 2.49 -13.04 5.53
C GLU A 186 1.64 -12.87 4.28
N THR A 187 0.48 -12.22 4.44
CA THR A 187 -0.45 -11.91 3.35
C THR A 187 -0.11 -10.62 2.61
N THR A 188 0.92 -9.90 3.04
CA THR A 188 1.35 -8.61 2.49
C THR A 188 1.84 -8.72 1.05
N GLY A 189 1.80 -7.60 0.34
CA GLY A 189 2.09 -7.57 -1.09
C GLY A 189 1.55 -6.31 -1.76
N PHE A 190 2.19 -5.94 -2.88
CA PHE A 190 1.73 -4.83 -3.71
C PHE A 190 1.05 -5.35 -4.97
N VAL A 191 -0.19 -4.94 -5.20
CA VAL A 191 -0.98 -5.36 -6.36
C VAL A 191 -1.31 -4.16 -7.22
N PHE A 192 -0.71 -4.06 -8.40
CA PHE A 192 -1.00 -3.07 -9.42
C PHE A 192 -2.06 -3.63 -10.36
N ASN A 193 -3.23 -3.02 -10.40
CA ASN A 193 -4.39 -3.57 -11.10
C ASN A 193 -4.97 -2.54 -12.09
N LYS A 194 -5.13 -2.93 -13.36
CA LYS A 194 -5.74 -2.08 -14.42
C LYS A 194 -5.04 -0.73 -14.63
N GLY A 195 -3.76 -0.63 -14.27
CA GLY A 195 -2.99 0.60 -14.37
C GLY A 195 -2.25 0.77 -15.69
N LEU A 196 -1.46 1.85 -15.75
CA LEU A 196 -0.53 2.15 -16.82
C LEU A 196 0.84 2.48 -16.24
N VAL A 197 1.88 1.79 -16.70
CA VAL A 197 3.28 2.11 -16.41
C VAL A 197 3.89 2.80 -17.63
N ILE A 198 4.31 4.03 -17.42
CA ILE A 198 4.97 4.92 -18.41
C ILE A 198 6.28 5.48 -17.86
N GLY A 199 7.04 6.19 -18.68
CA GLY A 199 8.37 6.68 -18.31
C GLY A 199 9.47 6.31 -19.30
N GLN A 200 10.71 6.36 -18.81
CA GLN A 200 11.94 6.22 -19.57
C GLN A 200 13.05 5.50 -18.79
N GLY A 201 14.14 5.15 -19.49
CA GLY A 201 15.32 4.52 -18.91
C GLY A 201 15.32 2.99 -19.04
N SER A 202 16.16 2.33 -18.25
CA SER A 202 16.21 0.87 -18.10
C SER A 202 15.79 0.53 -16.67
N THR A 203 14.54 0.11 -16.52
CA THR A 203 13.90 -0.06 -15.21
C THR A 203 13.30 -1.43 -15.02
N TYR A 204 13.40 -1.93 -13.80
CA TYR A 204 12.75 -3.15 -13.33
C TYR A 204 11.40 -2.81 -12.68
N LEU A 205 10.43 -3.72 -12.79
CA LEU A 205 9.18 -3.70 -12.05
C LEU A 205 9.40 -3.72 -10.53
N GLY A 206 10.54 -4.26 -10.10
CA GLY A 206 10.97 -4.15 -8.72
C GLY A 206 12.18 -5.00 -8.37
N ARG A 207 12.60 -4.86 -7.12
CA ARG A 207 13.60 -5.71 -6.47
C ARG A 207 13.12 -6.23 -5.13
N ALA A 208 13.54 -7.44 -4.79
CA ALA A 208 13.11 -8.13 -3.58
C ALA A 208 13.81 -7.59 -2.33
N TRP A 209 13.21 -6.61 -1.63
CA TRP A 209 13.76 -6.13 -0.36
C TRP A 209 13.65 -7.20 0.73
N GLY A 210 12.48 -7.85 0.83
CA GLY A 210 12.25 -8.97 1.75
C GLY A 210 12.52 -10.32 1.11
N SER A 211 12.80 -11.32 1.95
CA SER A 211 13.11 -12.69 1.51
C SER A 211 11.95 -13.41 0.79
N HIS A 212 10.72 -12.92 0.96
CA HIS A 212 9.49 -13.43 0.35
C HIS A 212 8.76 -12.35 -0.47
N SER A 213 9.47 -11.34 -0.96
CA SER A 213 8.91 -10.18 -1.68
C SER A 213 7.79 -10.55 -2.67
N CYS A 214 6.67 -9.82 -2.60
CA CYS A 214 5.48 -10.07 -3.40
C CYS A 214 4.99 -8.79 -4.10
N ALA A 215 5.04 -8.78 -5.43
CA ALA A 215 4.48 -7.72 -6.24
C ALA A 215 3.80 -8.29 -7.49
N ILE A 216 2.59 -7.83 -7.77
CA ILE A 216 1.71 -8.36 -8.83
C ILE A 216 1.31 -7.21 -9.74
N PHE A 217 1.50 -7.36 -11.05
CA PHE A 217 1.00 -6.44 -12.06
C PHE A 217 -0.08 -7.14 -12.90
N HIS A 218 -1.34 -6.90 -12.56
CA HIS A 218 -2.50 -7.52 -13.19
C HIS A 218 -3.23 -6.55 -14.11
N SER A 219 -3.52 -6.95 -15.36
CA SER A 219 -4.18 -6.11 -16.36
C SER A 219 -3.54 -4.71 -16.51
N THR A 220 -2.23 -4.61 -16.23
CA THR A 220 -1.49 -3.35 -16.27
C THR A 220 -0.73 -3.27 -17.58
N SER A 221 -0.83 -2.12 -18.23
CA SER A 221 -0.13 -1.85 -19.49
C SER A 221 1.25 -1.26 -19.23
N PHE A 222 2.22 -1.60 -20.07
CA PHE A 222 3.60 -1.09 -20.02
C PHE A 222 3.99 -0.55 -21.40
N ASN A 223 4.70 0.57 -21.44
CA ASN A 223 5.47 0.98 -22.61
C ASN A 223 6.88 0.33 -22.58
N THR A 224 7.68 0.55 -23.64
CA THR A 224 8.83 -0.28 -24.01
C THR A 224 10.16 0.03 -23.28
N PHE A 225 10.15 0.39 -22.00
CA PHE A 225 11.40 0.67 -21.24
C PHE A 225 11.68 -0.30 -20.08
N ILE A 226 10.72 -1.19 -19.78
CA ILE A 226 10.92 -2.25 -18.78
C ILE A 226 11.93 -3.24 -19.32
N VAL A 227 12.98 -3.51 -18.53
CA VAL A 227 14.03 -4.44 -18.94
C VAL A 227 13.45 -5.85 -19.16
N PRO A 228 13.95 -6.64 -20.13
CA PRO A 228 13.38 -7.95 -20.45
C PRO A 228 13.39 -8.96 -19.29
N GLN A 229 14.22 -8.76 -18.26
CA GLN A 229 14.25 -9.55 -17.04
C GLN A 229 13.13 -9.19 -16.07
N GLY A 230 12.53 -8.00 -16.18
CA GLY A 230 11.38 -7.52 -15.41
C GLY A 230 11.68 -7.25 -13.95
N TRP A 231 12.50 -8.09 -13.32
CA TRP A 231 12.74 -8.09 -11.88
C TRP A 231 14.20 -8.36 -11.52
N SER A 232 14.57 -7.98 -10.30
CA SER A 232 15.92 -8.16 -9.76
C SER A 232 15.89 -8.77 -8.36
N ALA A 233 16.73 -9.76 -8.10
CA ALA A 233 16.96 -10.25 -6.75
C ALA A 233 17.89 -9.28 -6.00
N TRP A 234 17.64 -9.06 -4.71
CA TRP A 234 18.56 -8.27 -3.88
C TRP A 234 19.75 -9.12 -3.41
N PHE A 235 19.53 -10.42 -3.18
CA PHE A 235 20.58 -11.38 -2.83
C PHE A 235 20.44 -12.69 -3.62
N ILE A 236 21.56 -13.42 -3.79
CA ILE A 236 21.57 -14.74 -4.41
C ILE A 236 20.76 -15.71 -3.53
N GLY A 237 19.74 -16.38 -4.10
CA GLY A 237 18.93 -17.40 -3.42
C GLY A 237 17.57 -16.93 -2.87
N GLN A 238 17.15 -15.67 -3.10
CA GLN A 238 15.82 -15.20 -2.72
C GLN A 238 14.70 -15.87 -3.54
N LYS A 239 13.61 -16.25 -2.86
CA LYS A 239 12.37 -16.68 -3.51
C LYS A 239 11.56 -15.44 -3.85
N ILE A 240 11.22 -15.27 -5.13
CA ILE A 240 10.49 -14.10 -5.56
C ILE A 240 9.23 -14.50 -6.33
N ALA A 241 8.10 -13.93 -5.92
CA ALA A 241 6.79 -14.22 -6.50
C ALA A 241 6.35 -13.00 -7.32
N PHE A 242 6.45 -13.13 -8.63
CA PHE A 242 6.09 -12.07 -9.57
C PHE A 242 5.07 -12.57 -10.58
N PHE A 243 4.07 -11.73 -10.84
CA PHE A 243 2.94 -12.10 -11.68
C PHE A 243 2.60 -10.97 -12.63
N GLN A 244 2.52 -11.33 -13.90
CA GLN A 244 1.98 -10.50 -14.96
C GLN A 244 0.93 -11.32 -15.69
N SER A 245 -0.33 -10.87 -15.67
CA SER A 245 -1.36 -11.49 -16.49
C SER A 245 -2.04 -10.43 -17.35
N GLN A 246 -2.12 -10.75 -18.64
CA GLN A 246 -2.69 -9.93 -19.72
C GLN A 246 -1.95 -8.61 -19.93
N THR A 247 -0.85 -8.70 -20.67
CA THR A 247 -0.27 -7.55 -21.37
C THR A 247 -0.10 -7.97 -22.83
N PHE A 248 -0.40 -7.06 -23.77
CA PHE A 248 -0.29 -7.28 -25.22
C PHE A 248 1.15 -7.43 -25.74
N PHE A 249 2.15 -7.60 -24.86
CA PHE A 249 3.56 -7.75 -25.22
C PHE A 249 4.19 -8.93 -24.48
N PHE A 250 4.70 -9.89 -25.24
CA PHE A 250 5.43 -11.05 -24.73
C PHE A 250 6.85 -10.61 -24.31
N PHE A 251 7.12 -10.56 -23.00
CA PHE A 251 8.48 -10.56 -22.47
C PHE A 251 8.76 -11.90 -21.81
N PHE A 252 9.84 -12.58 -22.22
CA PHE A 252 10.32 -13.82 -21.62
C PHE A 252 11.25 -13.47 -20.44
N PHE A 253 10.78 -13.67 -19.22
CA PHE A 253 11.53 -13.38 -17.99
C PHE A 253 12.39 -14.58 -17.54
N TYR A 254 13.62 -14.32 -17.09
CA TYR A 254 14.62 -15.33 -16.69
C TYR A 254 14.54 -15.76 -15.21
N LEU A 255 13.72 -15.09 -14.40
CA LEU A 255 13.37 -15.55 -13.05
C LEU A 255 12.02 -16.23 -13.16
N THR A 256 11.92 -17.51 -12.76
CA THR A 256 10.67 -18.28 -12.85
C THR A 256 9.57 -17.57 -12.06
N PRO A 257 8.58 -16.92 -12.70
CA PRO A 257 7.37 -16.59 -11.99
C PRO A 257 6.83 -17.90 -11.40
N LYS A 258 6.47 -17.92 -10.11
CA LYS A 258 5.70 -19.05 -9.57
C LYS A 258 4.51 -19.22 -10.51
N ASN A 259 4.20 -20.41 -11.02
CA ASN A 259 2.99 -20.59 -11.82
C ASN A 259 1.80 -20.50 -10.84
N MET A 260 0.99 -19.44 -10.94
CA MET A 260 -0.18 -19.23 -10.11
C MET A 260 -1.43 -19.53 -10.92
N THR A 261 -2.40 -20.16 -10.26
CA THR A 261 -3.72 -20.43 -10.82
C THR A 261 -4.52 -19.14 -10.96
N ILE A 262 -5.53 -19.14 -11.84
CA ILE A 262 -6.46 -18.01 -11.97
C ILE A 262 -7.15 -17.72 -10.62
N GLN A 263 -7.47 -18.76 -9.82
CA GLN A 263 -8.10 -18.57 -8.51
C GLN A 263 -7.18 -17.87 -7.51
N GLU A 264 -5.91 -18.27 -7.45
CA GLU A 264 -4.92 -17.59 -6.60
C GLU A 264 -4.72 -16.14 -7.05
N LEU A 265 -4.63 -15.86 -8.36
CA LEU A 265 -4.53 -14.49 -8.86
C LEU A 265 -5.77 -13.64 -8.52
N GLN A 266 -6.96 -14.25 -8.56
CA GLN A 266 -8.20 -13.60 -8.16
C GLN A 266 -8.22 -13.25 -6.67
N SER A 267 -7.56 -14.02 -5.80
CA SER A 267 -7.51 -13.71 -4.37
C SER A 267 -6.70 -12.46 -4.04
N PHE A 268 -5.73 -12.09 -4.89
CA PHE A 268 -4.96 -10.85 -4.77
C PHE A 268 -5.62 -9.63 -5.41
N THR A 269 -6.37 -9.84 -6.49
CA THR A 269 -6.86 -8.74 -7.36
C THR A 269 -8.26 -8.26 -6.99
N GLN A 270 -8.99 -9.01 -6.16
CA GLN A 270 -10.25 -8.55 -5.57
C GLN A 270 -9.99 -7.61 -4.39
N LEU A 271 -10.91 -6.66 -4.16
CA LEU A 271 -10.85 -5.77 -2.99
C LEU A 271 -10.82 -6.53 -1.66
N SER A 272 -11.39 -7.75 -1.62
CA SER A 272 -11.31 -8.68 -0.49
C SER A 272 -9.87 -8.95 -0.03
N TYR A 273 -8.88 -8.82 -0.92
CA TYR A 273 -7.47 -8.92 -0.57
C TYR A 273 -7.11 -7.94 0.56
N ILE A 274 -7.44 -6.67 0.40
CA ILE A 274 -7.17 -5.65 1.41
C ILE A 274 -8.34 -5.48 2.39
N ASP A 275 -9.47 -6.15 2.15
CA ASP A 275 -10.74 -5.98 2.90
C ASP A 275 -11.09 -7.14 3.86
N SER A 276 -10.18 -8.10 4.02
CA SER A 276 -10.47 -9.41 4.64
C SER A 276 -10.56 -9.44 6.17
N GLU A 277 -10.07 -8.41 6.88
CA GLU A 277 -9.96 -8.46 8.35
C GLU A 277 -11.29 -8.20 9.08
N SER A 278 -12.28 -7.53 8.47
CA SER A 278 -13.59 -7.31 9.10
C SER A 278 -14.63 -8.31 8.56
N PRO A 279 -15.49 -8.93 9.39
CA PRO A 279 -16.57 -9.83 8.94
C PRO A 279 -17.55 -9.22 7.92
N ARG A 280 -17.45 -7.90 7.66
CA ARG A 280 -18.31 -7.13 6.77
C ARG A 280 -17.55 -6.30 5.73
N GLY A 281 -16.21 -6.34 5.74
CA GLY A 281 -15.33 -5.46 4.96
C GLY A 281 -15.41 -3.97 5.34
N TRP A 282 -14.28 -3.27 5.33
CA TRP A 282 -14.21 -1.81 5.26
C TRP A 282 -14.54 -1.29 3.85
N LEU A 283 -14.18 -1.94 2.74
CA LEU A 283 -14.36 -1.42 1.37
C LEU A 283 -15.77 -1.51 0.78
N SER A 284 -16.63 -2.38 1.31
CA SER A 284 -17.93 -2.71 0.70
C SER A 284 -18.95 -1.56 0.59
N ARG A 285 -18.71 -0.40 1.23
CA ARG A 285 -19.55 0.82 1.21
C ARG A 285 -18.72 2.09 1.37
N GLN A 286 -17.68 2.24 0.57
CA GLN A 286 -16.79 3.41 0.64
C GLN A 286 -17.45 4.66 0.04
N PRO A 287 -17.06 5.87 0.49
CA PRO A 287 -17.43 7.12 -0.14
C PRO A 287 -16.56 7.39 -1.39
N ILE A 288 -16.43 6.38 -2.26
CA ILE A 288 -15.69 6.47 -3.52
C ILE A 288 -16.66 6.75 -4.68
N ASP A 289 -17.97 6.56 -4.46
CA ASP A 289 -19.07 6.92 -5.37
C ASP A 289 -19.05 8.40 -5.79
#